data_AF-A0A1M7DLA4-F1
#
_entry.id   AF-A0A1M7DLA4-F1
#
_cell.length_a   1.000
_cell.length_b   1.000
_cell.length_c   1.000
_cell.angle_alpha   90.00
_cell.angle_beta   90.00
_cell.angle_gamma   90.00
#
_symmetry.space_group_name_H-M   'P 1'
#
loop_
_entity.id
_entity.type
_entity.pdbx_description
1 polymer ?
#
loop_
_entity_poly.entity_id
_entity_poly.type
_entity_poly.pdbx_seq_one_letter_code
_entity_poly.pdbx_strand_id
1 'polypeptide(L)'
;MAAKKTNRPLPKYMTATAYKYQRRVPVSVAKLVGQKIWDLSLGSNLQTAVERCAKLTAQHDRLIAFLSDKEALQEAKEDVLAVTPAANLLAMIENEHEELEATWRDIEYYVDGARGLTPRRELETLAIFAYQAFGDAAYMDQIANPTAMLTVAKQLPVAPPPSGDDRIALATFNAMKSVLDDRLAEINAAKPSDPDRTITARMDQYITYKAVKSSTARVQNAHPALCAVCRQPNFRSNKMAPTPKVSGPTASRNGALFCGAILLPIKSLYKWALKEDIVDVDPSERIDIPNNNKTVEESRWQAFNQNEIKIT
;
A
#
# COMPACT_ATOMS: atom_id res chain seq x y z
N MET A 1 0.43 2.20 53.46
CA MET A 1 1.56 3.14 53.58
C MET A 1 1.18 4.46 52.93
N ALA A 2 1.19 5.56 53.68
CA ALA A 2 0.82 6.87 53.15
C ALA A 2 1.91 7.37 52.18
N ALA A 3 1.56 7.53 50.90
CA ALA A 3 2.45 8.09 49.89
C ALA A 3 2.90 9.50 50.33
N LYS A 4 4.19 9.66 50.62
CA LYS A 4 4.80 10.99 50.80
C LYS A 4 4.41 11.82 49.58
N LYS A 5 3.71 12.95 49.80
CA LYS A 5 3.39 13.94 48.76
C LYS A 5 4.70 14.48 48.18
N THR A 6 5.27 13.80 47.20
CA THR A 6 6.36 14.32 46.40
C THR A 6 5.80 15.47 45.58
N ASN A 7 6.15 16.70 45.94
CA ASN A 7 5.61 17.93 45.34
C ASN A 7 6.18 18.20 43.93
N ARG A 8 6.60 17.16 43.20
CA ARG A 8 7.11 17.30 41.83
C ARG A 8 5.92 17.28 40.88
N PRO A 9 5.76 18.28 40.00
CA PRO A 9 4.70 18.26 39.00
C PRO A 9 4.89 17.04 38.09
N LEU A 10 3.80 16.32 37.82
CA LEU A 10 3.80 15.21 36.86
C LEU A 10 3.97 15.74 35.42
N PRO A 11 4.54 14.95 34.49
CA PRO A 11 4.61 15.32 33.07
C PRO A 11 3.24 15.65 32.47
N LYS A 12 3.23 16.51 31.43
CA LYS A 12 2.04 17.12 30.81
C LYS A 12 0.91 16.14 30.40
N TYR A 13 1.26 14.89 30.08
CA TYR A 13 0.31 13.87 29.61
C TYR A 13 0.16 12.70 30.59
N MET A 14 0.67 12.83 31.82
CA MET A 14 0.65 11.75 32.82
C MET A 14 -0.38 12.02 33.92
N THR A 15 -1.21 11.03 34.22
CA THR A 15 -2.23 11.11 35.29
C THR A 15 -1.81 10.30 36.53
N ALA A 16 -2.17 10.78 37.73
CA ALA A 16 -1.63 10.28 39.01
C ALA A 16 -2.25 8.95 39.49
N THR A 17 -3.48 8.63 39.10
CA THR A 17 -4.28 7.56 39.73
C THR A 17 -3.84 6.14 39.37
N ALA A 18 -3.01 5.96 38.32
CA ALA A 18 -2.38 4.69 37.96
C ALA A 18 -1.20 4.87 36.99
N TYR A 19 -0.54 6.04 37.04
CA TYR A 19 0.40 6.52 36.02
C TYR A 19 -0.05 6.15 34.59
N LYS A 20 -1.09 6.81 34.10
CA LYS A 20 -1.54 6.63 32.72
C LYS A 20 -1.06 7.77 31.83
N TYR A 21 -0.66 7.45 30.62
CA TYR A 21 -0.45 8.41 29.55
C TYR A 21 -1.77 8.69 28.85
N GLN A 22 -2.22 9.94 28.90
CA GLN A 22 -3.44 10.39 28.26
C GLN A 22 -3.15 11.59 27.38
N ARG A 23 -3.31 11.39 26.07
CA ARG A 23 -3.09 12.44 25.07
C ARG A 23 -4.23 12.47 24.06
N ARG A 24 -4.80 13.66 23.85
CA ARG A 24 -5.77 13.88 22.77
C ARG A 24 -5.06 13.91 21.42
N VAL A 25 -5.57 13.11 20.48
CA VAL A 25 -5.12 13.12 19.09
C VAL A 25 -5.73 14.35 18.40
N PRO A 26 -4.96 15.15 17.64
CA PRO A 26 -5.52 16.28 16.91
C PRO A 26 -6.62 15.83 15.95
N VAL A 27 -7.66 16.65 15.79
CA VAL A 27 -8.87 16.28 15.03
C VAL A 27 -8.55 15.97 13.56
N SER A 28 -7.55 16.64 12.99
CA SER A 28 -7.06 16.39 11.62
C SER A 28 -6.55 14.96 11.42
N VAL A 29 -5.95 14.38 12.45
CA VAL A 29 -5.32 13.05 12.41
C VAL A 29 -6.17 11.95 13.02
N ALA A 30 -7.10 12.29 13.92
CA ALA A 30 -7.92 11.32 14.65
C ALA A 30 -8.71 10.37 13.73
N LYS A 31 -9.14 10.83 12.55
CA LYS A 31 -9.82 9.98 11.56
C LYS A 31 -8.91 8.91 10.95
N LEU A 32 -7.61 9.21 10.81
CA LEU A 32 -6.63 8.29 10.21
C LEU A 32 -6.09 7.31 11.24
N VAL A 33 -5.81 7.79 12.45
CA VAL A 33 -5.35 6.97 13.57
C VAL A 33 -6.47 6.06 14.11
N GLY A 34 -7.73 6.40 13.86
CA GLY A 34 -8.89 5.64 14.33
C GLY A 34 -9.22 5.84 15.82
N GLN A 35 -8.44 6.67 16.53
CA GLN A 35 -8.61 6.97 17.94
C GLN A 35 -8.62 8.47 18.19
N LYS A 36 -9.45 8.92 19.15
CA LYS A 36 -9.52 10.33 19.57
C LYS A 36 -8.56 10.66 20.72
N ILE A 37 -8.23 9.65 21.51
CA ILE A 37 -7.42 9.77 22.73
C ILE A 37 -6.56 8.51 22.80
N TRP A 38 -5.25 8.70 22.99
CA TRP A 38 -4.36 7.62 23.41
C TRP A 38 -4.41 7.52 24.93
N ASP A 39 -4.79 6.35 25.46
CA ASP A 39 -4.91 6.05 26.88
C ASP A 39 -4.10 4.77 27.17
N LEU A 40 -2.86 4.94 27.62
CA LEU A 40 -1.89 3.86 27.83
C LEU A 40 -1.47 3.78 29.30
N SER A 41 -1.29 2.56 29.81
CA SER A 41 -0.78 2.33 31.16
C SER A 41 0.75 2.45 31.18
N LEU A 42 1.32 3.22 32.11
CA LEU A 42 2.79 3.37 32.23
C LEU A 42 3.40 2.49 33.32
N GLY A 43 2.58 1.68 34.00
CA GLY A 43 2.98 0.82 35.11
C GLY A 43 2.83 1.50 36.49
N SER A 44 3.33 0.84 37.53
CA SER A 44 3.13 1.25 38.94
C SER A 44 4.30 2.06 39.53
N ASN A 45 5.47 2.05 38.90
CA ASN A 45 6.66 2.77 39.38
C ASN A 45 6.75 4.16 38.72
N LEU A 46 6.90 5.21 39.54
CA LEU A 46 6.93 6.60 39.09
C LEU A 46 8.08 6.90 38.13
N GLN A 47 9.29 6.40 38.43
CA GLN A 47 10.47 6.74 37.64
C GLN A 47 10.37 6.12 36.23
N THR A 48 10.00 4.84 36.16
CA THR A 48 9.77 4.15 34.89
C THR A 48 8.62 4.77 34.11
N ALA A 49 7.56 5.20 34.81
CA ALA A 49 6.43 5.87 34.18
C ALA A 49 6.80 7.22 33.56
N VAL A 50 7.65 8.02 34.22
CA VAL A 50 8.13 9.30 33.68
C VAL A 50 8.97 9.08 32.43
N GLU A 51 9.88 8.10 32.43
CA GLU A 51 10.70 7.76 31.27
C GLU A 51 9.84 7.26 30.10
N ARG A 52 8.88 6.37 30.37
CA ARG A 52 7.91 5.89 29.37
C ARG A 52 7.06 7.02 28.82
N CYS A 53 6.55 7.91 29.67
CA CYS A 53 5.78 9.08 29.25
C CYS A 53 6.56 9.98 28.30
N ALA A 54 7.86 10.22 28.57
CA ALA A 54 8.70 11.03 27.71
C ALA A 54 8.91 10.39 26.32
N LYS A 55 9.17 9.07 26.29
CA LYS A 55 9.32 8.30 25.05
C LYS A 55 8.02 8.33 24.21
N LEU A 56 6.89 8.02 24.82
CA LEU A 56 5.57 8.05 24.17
C LEU A 56 5.22 9.44 23.65
N THR A 57 5.57 10.49 24.40
CA THR A 57 5.33 11.87 23.96
C THR A 57 6.10 12.14 22.67
N ALA A 58 7.40 11.80 22.63
CA ALA A 58 8.25 12.01 21.46
C ALA A 58 7.81 11.17 20.24
N GLN A 59 7.41 9.91 20.45
CA GLN A 59 6.89 9.05 19.37
C GLN A 59 5.60 9.60 18.78
N HIS A 60 4.64 9.94 19.65
CA HIS A 60 3.38 10.53 19.22
C HIS A 60 3.55 11.91 18.56
N ASP A 61 4.52 12.71 19.00
CA ASP A 61 4.87 13.97 18.34
C ASP A 61 5.38 13.74 16.92
N ARG A 62 6.26 12.73 16.73
CA ARG A 62 6.74 12.36 15.39
C ARG A 62 5.62 11.86 14.50
N LEU A 63 4.73 11.01 15.03
CA LEU A 63 3.58 10.50 14.27
C LEU A 63 2.62 11.62 13.87
N ILE A 64 2.32 12.55 14.79
CA ILE A 64 1.49 13.71 14.50
C ILE A 64 2.16 14.62 13.48
N ALA A 65 3.47 14.85 13.60
CA ALA A 65 4.21 15.67 12.64
C ALA A 65 4.18 15.03 11.23
N PHE A 66 4.42 13.73 11.15
CA PHE A 66 4.37 12.95 9.91
C PHE A 66 3.00 13.03 9.24
N LEU A 67 1.93 12.78 10.00
CA LEU A 67 0.57 12.81 9.47
C LEU A 67 0.02 14.23 9.29
N SER A 68 0.70 15.27 9.79
CA SER A 68 0.28 16.66 9.56
C SER A 68 0.76 17.19 8.20
N ASP A 69 1.75 16.53 7.58
CA ASP A 69 2.17 16.82 6.21
C ASP A 69 1.09 16.39 5.22
N LYS A 70 0.66 17.29 4.33
CA LYS A 70 -0.45 17.05 3.41
C LYS A 70 -0.12 15.99 2.36
N GLU A 71 1.14 15.90 1.93
CA GLU A 71 1.57 14.89 0.96
C GLU A 71 1.58 13.50 1.61
N ALA A 72 2.20 13.39 2.79
CA ALA A 72 2.20 12.16 3.58
C ALA A 72 0.78 11.74 4.01
N LEU A 73 -0.10 12.70 4.29
CA LEU A 73 -1.50 12.45 4.62
C LEU A 73 -2.31 11.97 3.41
N GLN A 74 -2.00 12.45 2.21
CA GLN A 74 -2.65 11.98 0.98
C GLN A 74 -2.21 10.55 0.66
N GLU A 75 -0.91 10.25 0.76
CA GLU A 75 -0.37 8.89 0.65
C GLU A 75 -0.97 7.97 1.71
N ALA A 76 -0.98 8.39 2.98
CA ALA A 76 -1.55 7.64 4.08
C ALA A 76 -3.06 7.40 3.90
N LYS A 77 -3.82 8.35 3.34
CA LYS A 77 -5.26 8.19 3.05
C LYS A 77 -5.52 7.19 1.93
N GLU A 78 -4.70 7.19 0.90
CA GLU A 78 -4.72 6.13 -0.12
C GLU A 78 -4.36 4.77 0.52
N ASP A 79 -3.56 4.80 1.59
CA ASP A 79 -3.14 3.62 2.36
C ASP A 79 -4.09 3.20 3.50
N VAL A 80 -5.08 4.00 3.95
CA VAL A 80 -5.91 3.73 5.16
C VAL A 80 -6.72 2.42 5.12
N LEU A 81 -6.90 1.79 3.96
CA LEU A 81 -7.42 0.41 3.90
C LEU A 81 -6.42 -0.65 4.39
N ALA A 82 -5.17 -0.27 4.69
CA ALA A 82 -4.05 -1.12 5.07
C ALA A 82 -3.24 -0.60 6.29
N VAL A 83 -3.69 0.44 7.02
CA VAL A 83 -2.95 1.10 8.13
C VAL A 83 -3.15 0.44 9.50
N THR A 84 -4.10 -0.49 9.62
CA THR A 84 -4.31 -1.28 10.84
C THR A 84 -3.02 -1.95 11.37
N PRO A 85 -2.12 -2.50 10.54
CA PRO A 85 -0.86 -3.08 10.99
C PRO A 85 0.09 -2.02 11.55
N ALA A 86 0.25 -0.85 10.93
CA ALA A 86 1.22 0.16 11.38
C ALA A 86 0.84 0.82 12.72
N ALA A 87 -0.46 1.06 12.95
CA ALA A 87 -0.96 1.56 14.22
C ALA A 87 -0.89 0.49 15.32
N ASN A 88 -1.16 -0.77 14.99
CA ASN A 88 -0.96 -1.90 15.92
C ASN A 88 0.51 -2.12 16.23
N LEU A 89 1.39 -1.92 15.25
CA LEU A 89 2.84 -2.13 15.38
C LEU A 89 3.51 -1.01 16.18
N LEU A 90 3.02 0.24 16.07
CA LEU A 90 3.37 1.29 17.02
C LEU A 90 2.82 0.99 18.42
N ALA A 91 1.57 0.55 18.55
CA ALA A 91 0.98 0.18 19.85
C ALA A 91 1.66 -1.05 20.51
N MET A 92 2.16 -2.01 19.73
CA MET A 92 2.95 -3.16 20.19
C MET A 92 4.37 -2.77 20.61
N ILE A 93 4.96 -1.74 19.97
CA ILE A 93 6.23 -1.16 20.46
C ILE A 93 6.03 -0.41 21.78
N GLU A 94 4.80 0.06 22.06
CA GLU A 94 4.44 0.81 23.26
C GLU A 94 4.13 -0.06 24.49
N ASN A 95 3.67 -1.29 24.30
CA ASN A 95 3.49 -2.28 25.37
C ASN A 95 4.71 -3.20 25.42
N GLU A 96 5.50 -3.08 26.49
CA GLU A 96 6.54 -4.02 26.97
C GLU A 96 7.63 -4.53 25.99
N HIS A 97 8.90 -4.35 26.41
CA HIS A 97 10.05 -4.99 25.77
C HIS A 97 9.90 -6.53 25.69
N GLU A 98 9.14 -7.12 26.61
CA GLU A 98 8.78 -8.54 26.63
C GLU A 98 7.77 -8.91 25.53
N GLU A 99 6.82 -8.02 25.17
CA GLU A 99 5.94 -8.26 24.02
C GLU A 99 6.73 -8.17 22.70
N LEU A 100 7.69 -7.24 22.61
CA LEU A 100 8.59 -7.14 21.47
C LEU A 100 9.43 -8.43 21.28
N GLU A 101 9.91 -9.04 22.35
CA GLU A 101 10.63 -10.32 22.31
C GLU A 101 9.76 -11.48 21.78
N ALA A 102 8.44 -11.34 21.85
CA ALA A 102 7.49 -12.33 21.38
C ALA A 102 6.84 -11.99 20.02
N THR A 103 7.11 -10.82 19.41
CA THR A 103 6.44 -10.39 18.17
C THR A 103 6.63 -11.36 17.00
N TRP A 104 7.74 -12.11 16.96
CA TRP A 104 7.97 -13.11 15.92
C TRP A 104 6.97 -14.27 15.98
N ARG A 105 6.28 -14.48 17.12
CA ARG A 105 5.23 -15.50 17.28
C ARG A 105 3.94 -15.12 16.55
N ASP A 106 3.72 -13.84 16.26
CA ASP A 106 2.53 -13.34 15.59
C ASP A 106 2.64 -13.38 14.05
N ILE A 107 3.65 -14.06 13.51
CA ILE A 107 3.89 -14.15 12.07
C ILE A 107 2.66 -14.55 11.26
N GLU A 108 1.86 -15.50 11.75
CA GLU A 108 0.64 -15.96 11.06
C GLU A 108 -0.34 -14.81 10.85
N TYR A 109 -0.56 -14.00 11.89
CA TYR A 109 -1.42 -12.83 11.82
C TYR A 109 -0.91 -11.80 10.80
N TYR A 110 0.39 -11.56 10.74
CA TYR A 110 0.98 -10.61 9.79
C TYR A 110 0.97 -11.14 8.35
N VAL A 111 1.29 -12.41 8.14
CA VAL A 111 1.26 -13.04 6.81
C VAL A 111 -0.17 -13.07 6.28
N ASP A 112 -1.14 -13.51 7.08
CA ASP A 112 -2.54 -13.55 6.66
C ASP A 112 -3.17 -12.16 6.54
N GLY A 113 -2.81 -11.23 7.43
CA GLY A 113 -3.26 -9.85 7.34
C GLY A 113 -2.70 -9.12 6.11
N ALA A 114 -1.51 -9.50 5.63
CA ALA A 114 -0.92 -8.94 4.43
C ALA A 114 -1.45 -9.60 3.14
N ARG A 115 -1.99 -10.83 3.22
CA ARG A 115 -2.61 -11.53 2.08
C ARG A 115 -3.85 -10.77 1.61
N GLY A 116 -3.75 -10.18 0.42
CA GLY A 116 -4.81 -9.36 -0.20
C GLY A 116 -4.38 -7.91 -0.40
N LEU A 117 -3.25 -7.50 0.16
CA LEU A 117 -2.58 -6.26 -0.24
C LEU A 117 -2.02 -6.39 -1.67
N THR A 118 -1.70 -5.26 -2.29
CA THR A 118 -0.96 -5.30 -3.56
C THR A 118 0.42 -5.95 -3.32
N PRO A 119 1.02 -6.65 -4.29
CA PRO A 119 2.29 -7.36 -4.08
C PRO A 119 3.40 -6.48 -3.52
N ARG A 120 3.49 -5.22 -3.97
CA ARG A 120 4.42 -4.25 -3.43
C ARG A 120 4.16 -3.95 -1.95
N ARG A 121 2.90 -3.75 -1.57
CA ARG A 121 2.53 -3.44 -0.18
C ARG A 121 2.65 -4.66 0.72
N GLU A 122 2.31 -5.85 0.23
CA GLU A 122 2.57 -7.09 0.93
C GLU A 122 4.07 -7.24 1.23
N LEU A 123 4.93 -7.01 0.23
CA LEU A 123 6.38 -7.01 0.38
C LEU A 123 6.86 -5.97 1.41
N GLU A 124 6.40 -4.72 1.32
CA GLU A 124 6.80 -3.66 2.26
C GLU A 124 6.38 -3.98 3.71
N THR A 125 5.14 -4.44 3.91
CA THR A 125 4.62 -4.79 5.24
C THR A 125 5.37 -5.98 5.83
N LEU A 126 5.59 -7.05 5.06
CA LEU A 126 6.30 -8.23 5.53
C LEU A 126 7.80 -7.96 5.72
N ALA A 127 8.42 -7.09 4.91
CA ALA A 127 9.80 -6.68 5.10
C ALA A 127 10.00 -5.85 6.38
N ILE A 128 9.04 -4.99 6.73
CA ILE A 128 9.04 -4.25 7.99
C ILE A 128 8.92 -5.21 9.18
N PHE A 129 8.00 -6.17 9.09
CA PHE A 129 7.85 -7.20 10.11
C PHE A 129 9.13 -8.05 10.23
N ALA A 130 9.74 -8.45 9.10
CA ALA A 130 11.00 -9.20 9.09
C ALA A 130 12.11 -8.45 9.83
N TYR A 131 12.25 -7.16 9.57
CA TYR A 131 13.23 -6.31 10.24
C TYR A 131 12.97 -6.20 11.74
N GLN A 132 11.72 -6.01 12.15
CA GLN A 132 11.39 -5.83 13.56
C GLN A 132 11.48 -7.12 14.36
N ALA A 133 10.93 -8.20 13.84
CA ALA A 133 10.84 -9.47 14.54
C ALA A 133 12.15 -10.27 14.48
N PHE A 134 12.94 -10.13 13.41
CA PHE A 134 14.14 -10.96 13.18
C PHE A 134 15.42 -10.15 12.95
N GLY A 135 15.35 -8.81 12.88
CA GLY A 135 16.51 -7.97 12.58
C GLY A 135 16.97 -8.03 11.13
N ASP A 136 16.17 -8.60 10.24
CA ASP A 136 16.56 -8.79 8.84
C ASP A 136 16.19 -7.57 7.98
N ALA A 137 17.20 -6.76 7.64
CA ALA A 137 17.02 -5.60 6.77
C ALA A 137 17.13 -5.94 5.26
N ALA A 138 17.49 -7.17 4.89
CA ALA A 138 17.84 -7.51 3.50
C ALA A 138 16.70 -7.21 2.52
N TYR A 139 15.46 -7.53 2.90
CA TYR A 139 14.28 -7.28 2.07
C TYR A 139 13.92 -5.79 1.99
N MET A 140 14.12 -5.01 3.06
CA MET A 140 13.89 -3.56 3.03
C MET A 140 14.86 -2.85 2.08
N ASP A 141 16.11 -3.30 2.03
CA ASP A 141 17.16 -2.71 1.19
C ASP A 141 16.99 -3.03 -0.30
N GLN A 142 16.25 -4.09 -0.64
CA GLN A 142 15.94 -4.47 -2.02
C GLN A 142 14.79 -3.64 -2.64
N ILE A 143 14.00 -2.93 -1.83
CA ILE A 143 12.83 -2.19 -2.29
C ILE A 143 13.27 -0.84 -2.87
N ALA A 144 13.21 -0.74 -4.20
CA ALA A 144 13.49 0.51 -4.91
C ALA A 144 12.43 1.58 -4.56
N ASN A 145 12.90 2.76 -4.15
CA ASN A 145 12.07 3.87 -3.65
C ASN A 145 11.26 3.48 -2.41
N PRO A 146 11.91 3.35 -1.23
CA PRO A 146 11.22 2.97 0.00
C PRO A 146 10.16 4.02 0.36
N THR A 147 9.03 3.53 0.85
CA THR A 147 7.96 4.40 1.34
C THR A 147 8.36 5.07 2.64
N ALA A 148 7.66 6.15 3.02
CA ALA A 148 7.96 6.84 4.26
C ALA A 148 7.86 5.89 5.48
N MET A 149 6.92 4.94 5.44
CA MET A 149 6.76 3.91 6.47
C MET A 149 7.98 3.01 6.61
N LEU A 150 8.55 2.52 5.49
CA LEU A 150 9.81 1.76 5.50
C LEU A 150 10.96 2.56 6.11
N THR A 151 11.03 3.86 5.80
CA THR A 151 12.07 4.75 6.33
C THR A 151 11.96 4.94 7.83
N VAL A 152 10.74 5.09 8.34
CA VAL A 152 10.46 5.15 9.78
C VAL A 152 10.74 3.81 10.45
N ALA A 153 10.39 2.70 9.81
CA ALA A 153 10.58 1.36 10.35
C ALA A 153 12.05 1.03 10.62
N LYS A 154 12.99 1.50 9.79
CA LYS A 154 14.45 1.35 10.02
C LYS A 154 14.95 2.02 11.31
N GLN A 155 14.17 2.91 11.90
CA GLN A 155 14.52 3.60 13.14
C GLN A 155 13.89 2.95 14.38
N LEU A 156 13.05 1.94 14.18
CA LEU A 156 12.37 1.24 15.27
C LEU A 156 13.30 0.18 15.88
N PRO A 157 13.14 -0.10 17.19
CA PRO A 157 13.91 -1.16 17.84
C PRO A 157 13.60 -2.52 17.22
N VAL A 158 14.62 -3.37 17.19
CA VAL A 158 14.54 -4.74 16.70
C VAL A 158 14.44 -5.68 17.90
N ALA A 159 13.59 -6.70 17.80
CA ALA A 159 13.48 -7.76 18.79
C ALA A 159 14.80 -8.56 18.87
N PRO A 160 15.41 -8.73 20.05
CA PRO A 160 16.57 -9.60 20.18
C PRO A 160 16.15 -11.06 19.90
N PRO A 161 17.01 -11.87 19.27
CA PRO A 161 16.72 -13.29 19.12
C PRO A 161 16.65 -13.97 20.50
N PRO A 162 15.91 -15.09 20.63
CA PRO A 162 15.86 -15.85 21.88
C PRO A 162 17.27 -16.21 22.38
N SER A 163 17.46 -16.20 23.70
CA SER A 163 18.73 -16.61 24.32
C SER A 163 19.15 -18.00 23.83
N GLY A 164 20.44 -18.20 23.57
CA GLY A 164 20.98 -19.49 23.10
C GLY A 164 20.78 -20.66 24.06
N ASP A 165 20.43 -20.38 25.32
CA ASP A 165 20.13 -21.38 26.33
C ASP A 165 18.78 -22.09 26.06
N ASP A 166 17.82 -21.42 25.41
CA ASP A 166 16.54 -22.00 25.02
C ASP A 166 16.59 -22.50 23.57
N ARG A 167 17.09 -23.73 23.39
CA ARG A 167 17.20 -24.38 22.09
C ARG A 167 15.85 -24.52 21.37
N ILE A 168 14.74 -24.65 22.10
CA ILE A 168 13.41 -24.84 21.51
C ILE A 168 12.90 -23.50 20.99
N ALA A 169 13.04 -22.42 21.78
CA ALA A 169 12.71 -21.08 21.32
C ALA A 169 13.56 -20.67 20.10
N LEU A 170 14.85 -21.00 20.08
CA LEU A 170 15.70 -20.69 18.93
C LEU A 170 15.31 -21.48 17.68
N ALA A 171 14.97 -22.77 17.82
CA ALA A 171 14.52 -23.59 16.69
C ALA A 171 13.19 -23.08 16.12
N THR A 172 12.23 -22.71 16.97
CA THR A 172 10.94 -22.14 16.55
C THR A 172 11.11 -20.77 15.90
N PHE A 173 11.98 -19.91 16.44
CA PHE A 173 12.34 -18.63 15.84
C PHE A 173 12.89 -18.78 14.42
N ASN A 174 13.84 -19.71 14.20
CA ASN A 174 14.40 -19.97 12.88
C ASN A 174 13.36 -20.56 11.91
N ALA A 175 12.47 -21.43 12.38
CA ALA A 175 11.40 -21.98 11.56
C ALA A 175 10.42 -20.88 11.10
N MET A 176 10.00 -19.99 12.00
CA MET A 176 9.14 -18.87 11.65
C MET A 176 9.83 -17.91 10.69
N LYS A 177 11.12 -17.62 10.91
CA LYS A 177 11.91 -16.82 9.97
C LYS A 177 11.91 -17.43 8.57
N SER A 178 12.16 -18.74 8.45
CA SER A 178 12.16 -19.45 7.17
C SER A 178 10.82 -19.33 6.44
N VAL A 179 9.70 -19.45 7.16
CA VAL A 179 8.36 -19.29 6.57
C VAL A 179 8.16 -17.87 6.01
N LEU A 180 8.64 -16.85 6.71
CA LEU A 180 8.59 -15.47 6.24
C LEU A 180 9.47 -15.25 5.01
N ASP A 181 10.70 -15.78 5.06
CA ASP A 181 11.69 -15.66 3.99
C ASP A 181 11.19 -16.33 2.71
N ASP A 182 10.55 -17.50 2.82
CA ASP A 182 9.91 -18.20 1.70
C ASP A 182 8.78 -17.37 1.09
N ARG A 183 7.94 -16.75 1.92
CA ARG A 183 6.85 -15.89 1.43
C ARG A 183 7.38 -14.62 0.75
N LEU A 184 8.37 -13.97 1.35
CA LEU A 184 9.01 -12.79 0.77
C LEU A 184 9.73 -13.13 -0.54
N ALA A 185 10.37 -14.29 -0.63
CA ALA A 185 10.97 -14.80 -1.86
C ALA A 185 9.91 -15.08 -2.94
N GLU A 186 8.75 -15.65 -2.58
CA GLU A 186 7.63 -15.85 -3.51
C GLU A 186 7.11 -14.53 -4.09
N ILE A 187 6.91 -13.51 -3.24
CA ILE A 187 6.46 -12.18 -3.67
C ILE A 187 7.51 -11.50 -4.55
N ASN A 188 8.79 -11.60 -4.20
CA ASN A 188 9.88 -11.06 -4.99
C ASN A 188 10.08 -11.81 -6.31
N ALA A 189 9.87 -13.13 -6.36
CA ALA A 189 9.91 -13.92 -7.58
C ALA A 189 8.71 -13.62 -8.51
N ALA A 190 7.57 -13.20 -7.93
CA ALA A 190 6.43 -12.69 -8.68
C ALA A 190 6.67 -11.30 -9.29
N LYS A 191 7.74 -10.60 -8.89
CA LYS A 191 8.25 -9.46 -9.66
C LYS A 191 8.63 -10.02 -11.02
N PRO A 192 8.11 -9.48 -12.14
CA PRO A 192 8.51 -9.95 -13.46
C PRO A 192 10.03 -9.82 -13.56
N SER A 193 10.72 -10.96 -13.50
CA SER A 193 12.18 -11.09 -13.65
C SER A 193 12.68 -10.50 -14.97
N ASP A 194 11.76 -10.21 -15.87
CA ASP A 194 12.00 -9.69 -17.19
C ASP A 194 11.12 -8.43 -17.36
N PRO A 195 11.68 -7.21 -17.30
CA PRO A 195 10.93 -5.98 -17.48
C PRO A 195 10.17 -5.97 -18.82
N ASP A 196 10.66 -6.71 -19.82
CA ASP A 196 10.01 -6.88 -21.12
C ASP A 196 8.72 -7.71 -21.03
N ARG A 197 8.43 -8.38 -19.92
CA ARG A 197 7.18 -9.15 -19.71
C ARG A 197 6.05 -8.35 -19.07
N THR A 198 6.29 -7.07 -18.76
CA THR A 198 5.22 -6.19 -18.27
C THR A 198 4.31 -5.76 -19.41
N ILE A 199 3.03 -5.49 -19.13
CA ILE A 199 2.12 -4.95 -20.15
C ILE A 199 2.61 -3.59 -20.67
N THR A 200 3.19 -2.76 -19.80
CA THR A 200 3.75 -1.46 -20.19
C THR A 200 4.89 -1.61 -21.20
N ALA A 201 5.89 -2.46 -20.91
CA ALA A 201 6.98 -2.69 -21.85
C ALA A 201 6.49 -3.27 -23.18
N ARG A 202 5.51 -4.19 -23.15
CA ARG A 202 4.88 -4.72 -24.37
C ARG A 202 4.07 -3.67 -25.12
N MET A 203 3.42 -2.73 -24.42
CA MET A 203 2.73 -1.61 -25.05
C MET A 203 3.71 -0.68 -25.77
N ASP A 204 4.87 -0.39 -25.18
CA ASP A 204 5.90 0.42 -25.84
C ASP A 204 6.48 -0.27 -27.08
N GLN A 205 6.71 -1.59 -27.00
CA GLN A 205 7.09 -2.40 -28.16
C GLN A 205 6.02 -2.37 -29.25
N TYR A 206 4.74 -2.51 -28.88
CA TYR A 206 3.61 -2.45 -29.80
C TYR A 206 3.46 -1.08 -30.47
N ILE A 207 3.59 0.01 -29.70
CA ILE A 207 3.58 1.39 -30.18
C ILE A 207 4.66 1.60 -31.24
N THR A 208 5.86 1.08 -30.98
CA THR A 208 6.99 1.11 -31.90
C THR A 208 6.71 0.30 -33.15
N TYR A 209 6.25 -0.95 -33.00
CA TYR A 209 5.91 -1.86 -34.11
C TYR A 209 4.83 -1.29 -35.04
N LYS A 210 3.78 -0.67 -34.47
CA LYS A 210 2.69 -0.06 -35.25
C LYS A 210 2.99 1.36 -35.73
N ALA A 211 4.16 1.91 -35.42
CA ALA A 211 4.52 3.30 -35.71
C ALA A 211 3.41 4.29 -35.26
N VAL A 212 2.87 4.08 -34.06
CA VAL A 212 1.78 4.92 -33.52
C VAL A 212 2.29 6.35 -33.35
N LYS A 213 1.49 7.34 -33.77
CA LYS A 213 1.85 8.76 -33.62
C LYS A 213 2.13 9.09 -32.16
N SER A 214 3.13 9.93 -31.90
CA SER A 214 3.56 10.29 -30.53
C SER A 214 2.44 10.88 -29.66
N SER A 215 1.49 11.61 -30.26
CA SER A 215 0.31 12.13 -29.55
C SER A 215 -0.61 11.01 -29.06
N THR A 216 -0.85 10.00 -29.89
CA THR A 216 -1.65 8.82 -29.53
C THR A 216 -0.91 7.93 -28.53
N ALA A 217 0.40 7.72 -28.71
CA ALA A 217 1.24 6.98 -27.77
C ALA A 217 1.21 7.61 -26.36
N ARG A 218 1.28 8.95 -26.28
CA ARG A 218 1.15 9.67 -25.00
C ARG A 218 -0.18 9.39 -24.31
N VAL A 219 -1.29 9.39 -25.06
CA VAL A 219 -2.61 9.07 -24.51
C VAL A 219 -2.68 7.61 -24.02
N GLN A 220 -2.11 6.67 -24.77
CA GLN A 220 -2.08 5.26 -24.39
C GLN A 220 -1.23 5.00 -23.14
N ASN A 221 -0.08 5.66 -23.01
CA ASN A 221 0.84 5.49 -21.88
C ASN A 221 0.42 6.27 -20.63
N ALA A 222 -0.21 7.44 -20.77
CA ALA A 222 -0.58 8.30 -19.65
C ALA A 222 -1.91 7.91 -18.99
N HIS A 223 -2.65 6.94 -19.53
CA HIS A 223 -4.01 6.70 -19.08
C HIS A 223 -4.04 5.90 -17.75
N PRO A 224 -4.47 6.50 -16.61
CA PRO A 224 -4.35 5.86 -15.29
C PRO A 224 -5.14 4.55 -15.18
N ALA A 225 -6.29 4.46 -15.84
CA ALA A 225 -7.08 3.22 -15.88
C ALA A 225 -6.38 2.11 -16.68
N LEU A 226 -5.61 2.48 -17.70
CA LEU A 226 -4.80 1.53 -18.48
C LEU A 226 -3.63 1.09 -17.60
N CYS A 227 -2.96 2.01 -16.90
CA CYS A 227 -1.97 1.66 -15.87
C CYS A 227 -2.55 0.74 -14.78
N ALA A 228 -3.78 0.96 -14.31
CA ALA A 228 -4.41 0.12 -13.29
C ALA A 228 -4.69 -1.31 -13.79
N VAL A 229 -5.19 -1.45 -15.02
CA VAL A 229 -5.38 -2.76 -15.68
C VAL A 229 -4.02 -3.41 -16.02
N CYS A 230 -3.01 -2.60 -16.34
CA CYS A 230 -1.67 -3.02 -16.75
C CYS A 230 -0.69 -3.24 -15.59
N ARG A 231 -1.07 -2.91 -14.35
CA ARG A 231 -0.30 -3.19 -13.12
C ARG A 231 -0.25 -4.67 -12.77
N GLN A 232 -0.82 -5.56 -13.59
CA GLN A 232 -0.63 -6.98 -13.41
C GLN A 232 0.79 -7.39 -13.79
N PRO A 233 1.47 -8.17 -12.93
CA PRO A 233 2.92 -8.35 -13.01
C PRO A 233 3.38 -9.14 -14.25
N ASN A 234 2.51 -9.87 -14.94
CA ASN A 234 2.95 -10.73 -16.03
C ASN A 234 1.95 -10.79 -17.19
N PHE A 235 2.37 -10.32 -18.36
CA PHE A 235 1.58 -10.30 -19.60
C PHE A 235 1.03 -11.70 -19.98
N ARG A 236 1.77 -12.78 -19.69
CA ARG A 236 1.41 -14.16 -20.06
C ARG A 236 0.38 -14.80 -19.14
N SER A 237 0.45 -14.56 -17.84
CA SER A 237 -0.40 -15.23 -16.85
C SER A 237 -1.73 -14.51 -16.61
N ASN A 238 -2.00 -13.42 -17.32
CA ASN A 238 -3.17 -12.60 -17.08
C ASN A 238 -4.44 -13.31 -17.54
N LYS A 239 -5.06 -14.02 -16.60
CA LYS A 239 -6.52 -14.09 -16.55
C LYS A 239 -6.99 -12.66 -16.35
N MET A 240 -7.32 -11.95 -17.43
CA MET A 240 -8.01 -10.68 -17.30
C MET A 240 -9.18 -10.89 -16.36
N ALA A 241 -9.16 -10.19 -15.21
CA ALA A 241 -10.31 -10.16 -14.34
C ALA A 241 -11.50 -9.77 -15.24
N PRO A 242 -12.66 -10.44 -15.12
CA PRO A 242 -13.84 -10.06 -15.88
C PRO A 242 -14.01 -8.57 -15.68
N THR A 243 -13.82 -7.79 -16.75
CA THR A 243 -13.95 -6.33 -16.67
C THR A 243 -15.28 -6.06 -16.01
N PRO A 244 -15.33 -5.24 -14.94
CA PRO A 244 -16.59 -4.93 -14.28
C PRO A 244 -17.54 -4.52 -15.40
N LYS A 245 -18.63 -5.29 -15.58
CA LYS A 245 -19.53 -5.04 -16.69
C LYS A 245 -19.87 -3.56 -16.58
N VAL A 246 -19.44 -2.75 -17.55
CA VAL A 246 -19.79 -1.32 -17.63
C VAL A 246 -21.27 -1.20 -18.06
N SER A 247 -22.08 -2.21 -17.74
CA SER A 247 -23.52 -2.27 -17.84
C SER A 247 -24.09 -1.74 -16.51
N GLY A 248 -23.87 -0.46 -16.25
CA GLY A 248 -24.53 0.26 -15.16
C GLY A 248 -25.09 1.57 -15.71
N PRO A 249 -26.22 2.07 -15.19
CA PRO A 249 -26.82 3.35 -15.60
C PRO A 249 -25.91 4.57 -15.35
N THR A 250 -24.79 4.39 -14.65
CA THR A 250 -23.72 5.36 -14.44
C THR A 250 -22.65 5.39 -15.54
N ALA A 251 -22.73 4.51 -16.55
CA ALA A 251 -22.00 4.67 -17.80
C ALA A 251 -22.57 5.89 -18.53
N SER A 252 -22.15 7.08 -18.09
CA SER A 252 -22.51 8.34 -18.72
C SER A 252 -22.25 8.28 -20.22
N ARG A 253 -22.87 9.16 -21.01
CA ARG A 253 -22.68 9.26 -22.47
C ARG A 253 -21.20 9.34 -22.90
N ASN A 254 -20.30 9.77 -22.00
CA ASN A 254 -18.85 9.83 -22.21
C ASN A 254 -18.14 8.49 -21.95
N GLY A 255 -18.78 7.56 -21.23
CA GLY A 255 -18.25 6.26 -20.85
C GLY A 255 -17.95 5.36 -22.04
N ALA A 256 -18.79 5.35 -23.09
CA ALA A 256 -18.55 4.50 -24.27
C ALA A 256 -17.30 4.94 -25.06
N LEU A 257 -17.15 6.25 -25.29
CA LEU A 257 -15.96 6.81 -25.95
C LEU A 257 -14.69 6.56 -25.12
N PHE A 258 -14.80 6.73 -23.79
CA PHE A 258 -13.72 6.47 -22.85
C PHE A 258 -13.32 4.98 -22.82
N CYS A 259 -14.29 4.07 -22.77
CA CYS A 259 -14.05 2.64 -22.83
C CYS A 259 -13.38 2.24 -24.14
N GLY A 260 -13.82 2.78 -25.28
CA GLY A 260 -13.17 2.54 -26.57
C GLY A 260 -11.71 3.00 -26.58
N ALA A 261 -11.44 4.22 -26.09
CA ALA A 261 -10.08 4.77 -26.06
C ALA A 261 -9.11 3.95 -25.19
N ILE A 262 -9.60 3.29 -24.13
CA ILE A 262 -8.77 2.51 -23.19
C ILE A 262 -8.66 1.05 -23.60
N LEU A 263 -9.79 0.44 -24.00
CA LEU A 263 -9.87 -1.00 -24.25
C LEU A 263 -9.38 -1.38 -25.65
N LEU A 264 -9.48 -0.49 -26.65
CA LEU A 264 -8.98 -0.77 -28.01
C LEU A 264 -7.45 -0.96 -28.06
N PRO A 265 -6.62 -0.13 -27.40
CA PRO A 265 -5.18 -0.37 -27.32
C PRO A 265 -4.85 -1.71 -26.67
N ILE A 266 -5.52 -2.07 -25.56
CA ILE A 266 -5.31 -3.35 -24.87
C ILE A 266 -5.66 -4.52 -25.80
N LYS A 267 -6.82 -4.46 -26.48
CA LYS A 267 -7.26 -5.50 -27.43
C LYS A 267 -6.29 -5.66 -28.60
N SER A 268 -5.77 -4.55 -29.10
CA SER A 268 -4.80 -4.57 -30.20
C SER A 268 -3.43 -5.07 -29.75
N LEU A 269 -3.03 -4.76 -28.51
CA LEU A 269 -1.82 -5.27 -27.89
C LEU A 269 -1.85 -6.80 -27.75
N TYR A 270 -2.94 -7.38 -27.21
CA TYR A 270 -3.05 -8.83 -27.08
C TYR A 270 -3.16 -9.54 -28.43
N LYS A 271 -3.85 -8.96 -29.42
CA LYS A 271 -3.86 -9.52 -30.79
C LYS A 271 -2.49 -9.52 -31.44
N TRP A 272 -1.72 -8.45 -31.26
CA TRP A 272 -0.33 -8.42 -31.72
C TRP A 272 0.51 -9.45 -30.99
N ALA A 273 0.39 -9.52 -29.66
CA ALA A 273 1.14 -10.47 -28.86
C ALA A 273 0.79 -11.94 -29.17
N LEU A 274 -0.46 -12.24 -29.50
CA LEU A 274 -0.89 -13.56 -29.98
C LEU A 274 -0.24 -13.90 -31.33
N LYS A 275 -0.15 -12.92 -32.24
CA LYS A 275 0.49 -13.10 -33.55
C LYS A 275 2.00 -13.35 -33.46
N GLU A 276 2.66 -12.75 -32.47
CA GLU A 276 4.09 -12.90 -32.21
C GLU A 276 4.39 -14.08 -31.25
N ASP A 277 3.42 -14.97 -30.99
CA ASP A 277 3.53 -16.11 -30.05
C ASP A 277 4.05 -15.71 -28.65
N ILE A 278 3.76 -14.48 -28.22
CA ILE A 278 4.09 -13.97 -26.89
C ILE A 278 3.09 -14.52 -25.87
N VAL A 279 1.83 -14.71 -26.26
CA VAL A 279 0.75 -15.30 -25.46
C VAL A 279 0.06 -16.41 -26.23
N ASP A 280 -0.39 -17.44 -25.52
CA ASP A 280 -1.05 -18.60 -26.14
C ASP A 280 -2.53 -18.34 -26.49
N VAL A 281 -3.17 -17.43 -25.75
CA VAL A 281 -4.60 -17.10 -25.86
C VAL A 281 -4.77 -15.59 -25.71
N ASP A 282 -5.68 -14.99 -26.49
CA ASP A 282 -6.06 -13.58 -26.35
C ASP A 282 -7.12 -13.41 -25.23
N PRO A 283 -6.75 -12.91 -24.02
CA PRO A 283 -7.71 -12.71 -22.94
C PRO A 283 -8.71 -11.58 -23.24
N SER A 284 -8.41 -10.72 -24.21
CA SER A 284 -9.23 -9.55 -24.56
C SER A 284 -10.44 -9.88 -25.44
N GLU A 285 -10.54 -11.12 -25.94
CA GLU A 285 -11.72 -11.59 -26.67
C GLU A 285 -13.01 -11.49 -25.83
N ARG A 286 -12.88 -11.62 -24.51
CA ARG A 286 -13.99 -11.51 -23.55
C ARG A 286 -14.43 -10.07 -23.29
N ILE A 287 -13.65 -9.08 -23.73
CA ILE A 287 -14.00 -7.66 -23.58
C ILE A 287 -14.95 -7.29 -24.71
N ASP A 288 -16.20 -7.05 -24.34
CA ASP A 288 -17.18 -6.41 -25.20
C ASP A 288 -16.99 -4.89 -25.15
N ILE A 289 -16.72 -4.28 -26.30
CA ILE A 289 -16.56 -2.83 -26.42
C ILE A 289 -17.90 -2.32 -26.92
N PRO A 290 -18.62 -1.47 -26.15
CA PRO A 290 -19.93 -1.00 -26.55
C PRO A 290 -19.83 -0.29 -27.89
N ASN A 291 -20.58 -0.76 -28.88
CA ASN A 291 -20.67 -0.11 -30.16
C ASN A 291 -21.24 1.29 -29.99
N ASN A 292 -20.55 2.29 -30.53
CA ASN A 292 -21.13 3.61 -30.66
C ASN A 292 -22.19 3.52 -31.76
N ASN A 293 -23.47 3.36 -31.39
CA ASN A 293 -24.58 3.30 -32.33
C ASN A 293 -24.81 4.62 -33.09
N LYS A 294 -24.05 5.68 -32.78
CA LYS A 294 -24.08 6.91 -33.54
C LYS A 294 -23.49 6.69 -34.92
N THR A 295 -24.17 7.23 -35.93
CA THR A 295 -23.62 7.28 -37.27
C THR A 295 -22.38 8.18 -37.31
N VAL A 296 -21.56 8.02 -38.36
CA VAL A 296 -20.42 8.91 -38.61
C VAL A 296 -20.90 10.36 -38.74
N GLU A 297 -22.10 10.58 -39.27
CA GLU A 297 -22.70 11.91 -39.42
C GLU A 297 -23.09 12.55 -38.08
N GLU A 298 -23.65 11.77 -37.16
CA GLU A 298 -23.97 12.23 -35.79
C GLU A 298 -22.73 12.47 -34.92
N SER A 299 -21.60 11.85 -35.29
CA SER A 299 -20.33 11.96 -34.54
C SER A 299 -19.42 13.05 -35.08
N ARG A 300 -19.58 13.47 -36.33
CA ARG A 300 -18.87 14.65 -36.86
C ARG A 300 -19.38 15.89 -36.16
N TRP A 301 -18.46 16.80 -35.85
CA TRP A 301 -18.83 18.15 -35.44
C TRP A 301 -19.71 18.75 -36.54
N GLN A 302 -20.99 18.92 -36.25
CA GLN A 302 -21.86 19.67 -37.14
C GLN A 302 -21.38 21.12 -37.13
N ALA A 303 -21.25 21.71 -38.32
CA ALA A 303 -20.92 23.12 -38.42
C ALA A 303 -22.02 23.91 -37.68
N PHE A 304 -21.62 24.91 -36.89
CA PHE A 304 -22.57 25.80 -36.25
C PHE A 304 -23.49 26.41 -37.31
N ASN A 305 -24.79 26.39 -37.06
CA ASN A 305 -25.73 27.06 -37.95
C ASN A 305 -25.48 28.57 -37.91
N GLN A 306 -25.72 29.30 -39.00
CA GLN A 306 -25.53 30.76 -39.04
C GLN A 306 -26.28 31.50 -37.93
N ASN A 307 -27.37 30.94 -37.42
CA ASN A 307 -28.14 31.51 -36.32
C ASN A 307 -27.46 31.30 -34.95
N GLU A 308 -26.68 30.22 -34.77
CA GLU A 308 -25.92 29.96 -33.55
C GLU A 308 -24.68 30.87 -33.45
N ILE A 309 -24.08 31.20 -34.59
CA ILE A 309 -22.91 32.09 -34.69
C ILE A 309 -23.29 33.56 -34.36
N LYS A 310 -24.54 33.97 -34.60
CA LYS A 310 -25.00 35.37 -34.44
C LYS A 310 -25.36 35.77 -32.99
N ILE A 311 -25.36 34.83 -32.04
CA ILE A 311 -25.81 35.06 -30.65
C ILE A 311 -24.65 35.42 -29.69
N THR A 312 -23.40 35.34 -30.15
CA THR A 312 -22.19 35.80 -29.44
C THR A 312 -21.68 37.11 -29.99
#